data_AF-A0A950PSB4-F1
#
_entry.id   AF-A0A950PSB4-F1
#
_cell.length_a   1.000
_cell.length_b   1.000
_cell.length_c   1.000
_cell.angle_alpha   90.00
_cell.angle_beta   90.00
_cell.angle_gamma   90.00
#
_symmetry.space_group_name_H-M   'P 1'
#
loop_
_entity.id
_entity.type
_entity.pdbx_description
1 polymer ?
#
loop_
_entity_poly.entity_id
_entity_poly.type
_entity_poly.pdbx_seq_one_letter_code
_entity_poly.pdbx_strand_id
1 'polypeptide(L)' 'MCKGCELCIPACRPAVLVMSTDVNETGYRYPELLPGCTGCRACLDVCPDFCFEVFKYEHPFTVEVDA' A
#
# COMPACT_ATOMS: atom_id res chain seq x y z
N MET A 1 -3.56 -12.04 1.25
CA MET A 1 -2.51 -12.51 0.31
C MET A 1 -2.65 -11.75 -1.00
N CYS A 2 -1.68 -10.92 -1.39
CA CYS A 2 -1.80 -10.06 -2.58
C CYS A 2 -1.67 -10.87 -3.88
N LYS A 3 -2.51 -10.55 -4.87
CA LYS A 3 -2.54 -11.19 -6.20
C LYS A 3 -2.23 -10.22 -7.35
N GLY A 4 -1.62 -9.07 -7.06
CA GLY A 4 -1.20 -8.12 -8.10
C GLY A 4 -2.32 -7.55 -8.98
N CYS A 5 -3.55 -7.42 -8.47
CA CYS A 5 -4.69 -6.90 -9.25
C CYS A 5 -4.67 -5.37 -9.46
N GLU A 6 -3.74 -4.67 -8.81
CA GLU A 6 -3.49 -3.22 -8.92
C GLU A 6 -4.67 -2.28 -8.56
N LEU A 7 -5.82 -2.80 -8.13
CA LEU A 7 -7.00 -1.98 -7.76
C LEU A 7 -6.71 -0.92 -6.67
N CYS A 8 -5.77 -1.22 -5.77
CA CYS A 8 -5.35 -0.31 -4.71
C CYS A 8 -4.61 0.94 -5.22
N ILE A 9 -3.98 0.88 -6.39
CA ILE A 9 -3.18 1.97 -6.96
C ILE A 9 -4.07 3.18 -7.29
N PRO A 10 -5.10 3.08 -8.16
CA PRO A 10 -5.99 4.21 -8.44
C PRO A 10 -6.88 4.58 -7.25
N ALA A 11 -7.12 3.67 -6.30
CA ALA A 11 -7.89 3.97 -5.09
C ALA A 11 -7.12 4.87 -4.09
N CYS A 12 -5.78 4.87 -4.16
CA CYS A 12 -4.94 5.68 -3.29
C CYS A 12 -4.97 7.15 -3.73
N ARG A 13 -5.89 7.94 -3.18
CA ARG A 13 -6.00 9.39 -3.49
C ARG A 13 -4.70 10.19 -3.36
N PRO A 14 -3.83 9.99 -2.36
CA PRO A 14 -2.54 10.68 -2.30
C PRO A 14 -1.49 10.15 -3.30
N ALA A 15 -1.81 9.09 -4.05
CA ALA A 15 -0.93 8.48 -5.06
C ALA A 15 0.42 7.98 -4.52
N VAL A 16 0.43 7.44 -3.30
CA VAL A 16 1.63 6.94 -2.61
C VAL A 16 1.73 5.41 -2.58
N LEU A 17 0.88 4.70 -3.33
CA LEU A 17 1.05 3.28 -3.58
C LEU A 17 1.60 3.08 -4.98
N VAL A 18 2.69 2.34 -5.11
CA VAL A 18 3.34 2.00 -6.38
C VAL A 18 3.55 0.49 -6.45
N MET A 19 3.56 -0.09 -7.64
CA MET A 19 3.83 -1.53 -7.76
C MET A 19 5.34 -1.81 -7.63
N SER A 20 5.71 -2.74 -6.74
CA SER A 20 7.07 -3.24 -6.52
C SER A 20 7.72 -3.71 -7.81
N THR A 21 9.05 -3.74 -7.88
CA THR A 21 9.73 -4.46 -8.97
C THR A 21 9.84 -5.97 -8.68
N ASP A 22 9.93 -6.32 -7.40
CA ASP A 22 9.97 -7.70 -6.91
C ASP A 22 8.59 -8.37 -6.90
N VAL A 23 8.60 -9.70 -6.71
CA VAL A 23 7.40 -10.53 -6.57
C VAL A 23 7.35 -11.18 -5.19
N ASN A 24 6.13 -11.42 -4.70
CA ASN A 24 5.91 -12.20 -3.47
C ASN A 24 6.13 -13.70 -3.70
N GLU A 25 5.98 -14.51 -2.65
CA GLU A 25 6.16 -15.98 -2.69
C GLU A 25 5.27 -16.70 -3.71
N THR A 26 4.18 -16.08 -4.15
CA THR A 26 3.25 -16.65 -5.14
C THR A 26 3.44 -16.08 -6.55
N GLY A 27 4.47 -15.25 -6.75
CA GLY A 27 4.89 -14.74 -8.06
C GLY A 27 4.19 -13.45 -8.52
N TYR A 28 3.49 -12.74 -7.63
CA TYR A 28 2.83 -11.47 -7.97
C TYR A 28 3.62 -10.27 -7.48
N ARG A 29 3.71 -9.23 -8.32
CA ARG A 29 4.11 -7.89 -7.88
C ARG A 29 3.10 -7.39 -6.83
N TYR A 30 3.59 -6.65 -5.84
CA TYR A 30 2.79 -6.16 -4.72
C TYR A 30 2.91 -4.64 -4.58
N PRO A 31 1.95 -3.95 -3.96
CA PRO A 31 2.05 -2.52 -3.75
C PRO A 31 3.04 -2.19 -2.64
N GLU A 32 3.94 -1.25 -2.90
CA GLU A 32 4.83 -0.61 -1.94
C GLU A 32 4.30 0.77 -1.55
N LEU A 33 4.55 1.15 -0.30
CA LEU A 33 4.07 2.42 0.26
C LEU A 33 5.18 3.46 0.27
N LEU A 34 4.94 4.58 -0.41
CA LEU A 34 5.76 5.79 -0.35
C LEU A 34 5.31 6.72 0.80
N PRO A 35 6.16 7.68 1.22
CA PRO A 35 5.77 8.70 2.19
C PRO A 35 4.54 9.50 1.72
N GLY A 36 3.64 9.83 2.67
CA GLY A 36 2.43 10.62 2.40
C GLY A 36 1.11 9.88 2.55
N CYS A 37 1.11 8.66 3.11
CA CYS A 37 -0.14 7.96 3.47
C CYS A 37 -0.95 8.76 4.49
N THR A 38 -2.28 8.79 4.32
CA THR A 38 -3.21 9.49 5.23
C THR A 38 -3.96 8.54 6.17
N GLY A 39 -3.75 7.22 6.04
CA GLY A 39 -4.49 6.21 6.80
C GLY A 39 -5.98 6.14 6.44
N CYS A 40 -6.36 6.51 5.21
CA CYS A 40 -7.77 6.63 4.81
C CYS A 40 -8.50 5.32 4.54
N ARG A 41 -7.79 4.18 4.51
CA ARG A 41 -8.31 2.81 4.28
C ARG A 41 -8.87 2.49 2.89
N ALA A 42 -8.84 3.40 1.92
CA ALA A 42 -9.33 3.12 0.57
C ALA A 42 -8.68 1.89 -0.09
N CYS A 43 -7.38 1.67 0.13
CA CYS A 43 -6.67 0.48 -0.35
C CYS A 43 -7.16 -0.83 0.28
N LEU A 44 -7.55 -0.79 1.56
CA LEU A 44 -8.13 -1.94 2.26
C LEU A 44 -9.52 -2.25 1.74
N ASP A 45 -10.37 -1.23 1.60
CA ASP A 45 -11.78 -1.41 1.22
C ASP A 45 -11.92 -1.93 -0.23
N VAL A 46 -11.02 -1.56 -1.13
CA VAL A 46 -11.03 -2.04 -2.53
C VAL A 46 -10.33 -3.40 -2.71
N CYS A 47 -9.53 -3.84 -1.73
CA CYS A 47 -8.75 -5.07 -1.88
C CYS A 47 -9.65 -6.30 -1.71
N PRO A 48 -9.80 -7.15 -2.75
CA PRO A 48 -10.67 -8.33 -2.67
C PRO A 48 -10.15 -9.39 -1.67
N ASP A 49 -8.85 -9.33 -1.36
CA ASP A 49 -8.16 -10.29 -0.49
C ASP A 49 -7.73 -9.67 0.85
N PHE A 50 -8.21 -8.47 1.20
CA PHE A 50 -7.92 -7.74 2.45
C PHE A 50 -6.44 -7.76 2.85
N CYS A 51 -5.57 -7.43 1.90
CA CYS A 51 -4.11 -7.58 2.07
C CYS A 51 -3.43 -6.45 2.86
N PHE A 52 -4.19 -5.42 3.26
CA PHE A 52 -3.65 -4.25 3.92
C PHE A 52 -3.98 -4.26 5.41
N GLU A 53 -3.01 -3.86 6.22
CA GLU A 53 -3.24 -3.37 7.57
C GLU A 53 -3.05 -1.86 7.55
N VAL A 54 -4.02 -1.10 8.07
CA VAL A 54 -4.00 0.36 7.99
C VAL A 54 -4.06 0.94 9.40
N PHE A 55 -2.98 1.61 9.79
CA PHE A 55 -2.85 2.30 11.06
C PHE A 55 -2.94 3.80 10.83
N LYS A 56 -3.63 4.50 11.73
CA LYS A 56 -3.68 5.97 11.76
C LYS A 56 -3.28 6.44 13.14
N TYR A 57 -2.12 7.07 13.21
CA TYR A 57 -1.58 7.62 14.45
C TYR A 57 -2.03 9.08 14.63
N GLU A 58 -2.14 9.51 15.89
CA GLU A 58 -2.44 10.90 16.22
C GLU A 58 -1.31 11.85 15.81
N HIS A 59 -0.07 11.39 15.95
CA HIS A 59 1.13 12.10 15.52
C HIS A 59 1.76 11.36 14.33
N PRO A 60 2.25 12.07 13.29
CA PRO A 60 2.88 11.42 12.13
C PRO A 60 4.07 10.55 12.56
N PHE A 61 4.10 9.30 12.08
CA PHE A 61 5.28 8.46 12.22
C PHE A 61 6.29 8.84 11.13
N THR A 62 7.51 9.18 11.54
CA THR A 62 8.62 9.50 10.63
C THR A 62 9.47 8.25 10.44
N VAL A 63 9.65 7.83 9.18
CA VAL A 63 10.57 6.76 8.81
C VAL A 63 11.75 7.40 8.09
N GLU A 64 12.97 7.08 8.51
CA GLU A 64 14.15 7.39 7.71
C GLU A 64 14.13 6.46 6.49
N VAL A 65 14.08 7.06 5.30
CA VAL A 65 14.15 6.31 4.04
C VAL A 65 15.59 6.45 3.57
N ASP A 66 16.39 5.39 3.78
CA ASP A 66 17.75 5.35 3.25
C ASP A 66 17.70 5.44 1.72
N ALA A 67 18.52 6.33 1.16
CA ALA A 67 18.55 6.68 -0.26
C ALA A 67 19.36 5.69 -1.10
#